data_AF-A0A964III7-F1
#
_entry.id   AF-A0A964III7-F1
#
_cell.length_a   1.000
_cell.length_b   1.000
_cell.length_c   1.000
_cell.angle_alpha   90.00
_cell.angle_beta   90.00
_cell.angle_gamma   90.00
#
_symmetry.space_group_name_H-M   'P 1'
#
loop_
_entity.id
_entity.type
_entity.pdbx_description
1 polymer ?
#
loop_
_entity_poly.entity_id
_entity_poly.type
_entity_poly.pdbx_seq_one_letter_code
_entity_poly.pdbx_strand_id
1 'polypeptide(L)'
;MRRRSEVIKTTAWIAQRADLEPVYAMIFRRPRACGADWVYHFPRLYMVDLGRRQETGEQRRTYSPNQAIADERAKAAREAEISRTRAELGEANDRAREAAMDRRPPTIVIAYRSAFGRNPRGWPPTS
;
A
#
# COMPACT_ATOMS: atom_id res chain seq x y z
N MET A 1 16.73 -6.35 26.12
CA MET A 1 15.77 -7.22 25.39
C MET A 1 14.82 -6.33 24.59
N ARG A 2 15.14 -6.00 23.33
CA ARG A 2 14.31 -5.14 22.46
C ARG A 2 13.67 -6.01 21.37
N ARG A 3 12.35 -6.20 21.41
CA ARG A 3 11.62 -6.83 20.30
C ARG A 3 11.67 -5.86 19.12
N ARG A 4 12.41 -6.22 18.08
CA ARG A 4 12.40 -5.53 16.80
C ARG A 4 11.03 -5.78 16.17
N SER A 5 10.30 -4.71 15.90
CA SER A 5 9.06 -4.76 15.13
C SER A 5 9.39 -5.24 13.72
N GLU A 6 9.10 -6.51 13.45
CA GLU A 6 9.11 -7.06 12.09
C GLU A 6 7.91 -6.48 11.34
N VAL A 7 8.16 -5.39 10.62
CA VAL A 7 7.30 -4.95 9.54
C VAL A 7 7.38 -6.03 8.47
N ILE A 8 6.28 -6.75 8.26
CA ILE A 8 6.14 -7.80 7.25
C ILE A 8 6.34 -7.16 5.86
N LYS A 9 7.58 -7.17 5.37
CA LYS A 9 8.01 -6.72 4.03
C LYS A 9 8.05 -7.93 3.08
N THR A 10 6.94 -8.63 2.91
CA THR A 10 6.94 -9.89 2.15
C THR A 10 7.19 -9.69 0.65
N THR A 11 6.72 -8.59 0.05
CA THR A 11 6.75 -8.45 -1.42
C THR A 11 8.09 -7.98 -1.98
N ALA A 12 8.87 -7.20 -1.22
CA ALA A 12 10.14 -6.64 -1.72
C ALA A 12 11.31 -7.65 -1.71
N TRP A 13 11.28 -8.65 -0.81
CA TRP A 13 12.39 -9.62 -0.66
C TRP A 13 12.27 -10.87 -1.54
N ILE A 14 11.08 -11.17 -2.10
CA ILE A 14 10.88 -12.35 -2.94
C ILE A 14 11.48 -12.19 -4.34
N ALA A 15 11.53 -10.96 -4.86
CA ALA A 15 12.08 -10.68 -6.19
C ALA A 15 13.56 -11.07 -6.35
N GLN A 16 14.32 -11.23 -5.26
CA GLN A 16 15.74 -11.63 -5.29
C GLN A 16 15.97 -13.14 -5.10
N ARG A 17 14.95 -13.94 -4.79
CA ARG A 17 15.12 -15.37 -4.43
C ARG A 17 14.78 -16.36 -5.53
N ALA A 18 13.95 -15.98 -6.51
CA ALA A 18 13.57 -16.85 -7.62
C ALA A 18 12.99 -16.03 -8.79
N ASP A 19 13.22 -16.49 -10.01
CA ASP A 19 12.47 -15.99 -11.17
C ASP A 19 11.02 -16.51 -11.10
N LEU A 20 10.09 -15.59 -10.81
CA LEU A 20 8.66 -15.89 -10.71
C LEU A 20 7.93 -15.77 -12.04
N GLU A 21 8.59 -15.35 -13.12
CA GLU A 21 7.96 -15.20 -14.43
C GLU A 21 7.23 -16.47 -14.90
N PRO A 22 7.83 -17.68 -14.81
CA PRO A 22 7.16 -18.91 -15.24
C PRO A 22 5.91 -19.23 -14.41
N VAL A 23 5.95 -18.95 -13.10
CA VAL A 23 4.83 -19.17 -12.18
C VAL A 23 3.67 -18.25 -12.53
N TYR A 24 3.94 -16.95 -12.69
CA TYR A 24 2.90 -16.00 -13.09
C TYR A 24 2.34 -16.30 -14.48
N ALA A 25 3.18 -16.69 -15.45
CA ALA A 25 2.73 -17.07 -16.78
C ALA A 25 1.79 -18.29 -16.73
N MET A 26 2.12 -19.30 -15.92
CA MET A 26 1.25 -20.45 -15.68
C MET A 26 -0.09 -20.02 -15.08
N ILE A 27 -0.09 -19.11 -14.10
CA ILE A 27 -1.31 -18.57 -13.49
C ILE A 27 -2.16 -17.88 -14.56
N PHE A 28 -1.58 -16.98 -15.37
CA PHE A 28 -2.29 -16.20 -16.39
C PHE A 28 -2.87 -17.01 -17.56
N ARG A 29 -2.32 -18.20 -17.84
CA ARG A 29 -2.90 -19.12 -18.83
C ARG A 29 -4.32 -19.56 -18.46
N ARG A 30 -4.63 -19.68 -17.16
CA ARG A 30 -5.96 -20.13 -16.70
C ARG A 30 -7.05 -19.08 -16.92
N PRO A 31 -6.92 -17.81 -16.47
CA PRO A 31 -7.87 -16.75 -16.82
C PRO A 31 -8.03 -16.59 -18.34
N ARG A 32 -6.94 -16.66 -19.10
CA ARG A 32 -6.99 -16.57 -20.57
C ARG A 32 -7.88 -17.67 -21.17
N ALA A 33 -7.75 -18.91 -20.71
CA ALA A 33 -8.54 -20.03 -21.19
C ALA A 33 -10.05 -19.87 -20.90
N CYS A 34 -10.40 -19.14 -19.84
CA CYS A 34 -11.79 -18.83 -19.47
C CYS A 34 -12.29 -17.50 -20.07
N GLY A 35 -11.52 -16.82 -20.92
CA GLY A 35 -11.88 -15.52 -21.48
C GLY A 35 -11.83 -14.36 -20.47
N ALA A 36 -11.26 -14.57 -19.28
CA ALA A 36 -11.09 -13.55 -18.26
C ALA A 36 -9.82 -12.71 -18.51
N ASP A 37 -9.87 -11.43 -18.12
CA ASP A 37 -8.78 -10.48 -18.25
C ASP A 37 -8.29 -10.05 -16.86
N TRP A 38 -7.06 -9.52 -16.79
CA TRP A 38 -6.46 -9.02 -15.57
C TRP A 38 -6.06 -7.55 -15.71
N VAL A 39 -6.31 -6.78 -14.65
CA VAL A 39 -5.97 -5.36 -14.56
C VAL A 39 -4.84 -5.20 -13.55
N TYR A 40 -3.75 -4.60 -14.01
CA TYR A 40 -2.63 -4.21 -13.15
C TYR A 40 -2.98 -2.93 -12.40
N HIS A 41 -2.80 -2.94 -11.08
CA HIS A 41 -2.85 -1.73 -10.27
C HIS A 41 -1.47 -1.45 -9.70
N PHE A 42 -0.97 -0.23 -9.92
CA PHE A 42 0.32 0.18 -9.38
C PHE A 42 0.27 0.20 -7.84
N PRO A 43 1.29 -0.34 -7.14
CA PRO A 43 1.30 -0.35 -5.68
C PRO A 43 1.15 1.05 -5.09
N ARG A 44 0.26 1.20 -4.12
CA ARG A 44 0.07 2.45 -3.38
C ARG A 44 0.51 2.28 -1.94
N LEU A 45 1.35 3.19 -1.46
CA LEU A 45 1.71 3.36 -0.06
C LEU A 45 0.55 4.01 0.69
N TYR A 46 0.16 3.42 1.82
CA TYR A 46 -0.90 3.91 2.68
C TYR A 46 -0.44 3.96 4.14
N MET A 47 -0.97 4.94 4.89
CA MET A 47 -0.87 4.97 6.34
C MET A 47 -2.06 4.22 6.94
N VAL A 48 -1.78 3.31 7.86
CA VAL A 48 -2.79 2.64 8.70
C VAL A 48 -2.69 3.21 10.10
N ASP A 49 -3.78 3.81 10.60
CA ASP A 49 -3.90 4.17 12.01
C ASP A 49 -4.55 3.00 12.75
N LEU A 50 -3.81 2.40 13.67
CA LEU A 50 -4.30 1.28 14.48
C LEU A 50 -5.07 1.74 15.73
N GLY A 51 -5.22 3.05 15.92
CA GLY A 51 -5.92 3.66 17.03
C GLY A 51 -5.31 3.29 18.39
N ARG A 52 -5.88 3.88 19.45
CA ARG A 52 -5.66 3.42 20.81
C ARG A 52 -6.80 2.46 21.13
N ARG A 53 -6.49 1.20 21.45
CA ARG A 53 -7.47 0.23 21.97
C ARG A 53 -8.23 0.92 23.12
N GLN A 54 -9.54 1.13 22.96
CA GLN A 54 -10.35 1.66 24.06
C GLN A 54 -10.38 0.58 25.13
N GLU A 55 -9.66 0.81 26.22
CA GLU A 55 -9.92 0.10 27.45
C GLU A 55 -11.28 0.58 27.94
N THR A 56 -12.28 -0.30 27.84
CA THR A 56 -13.62 -0.10 28.37
C THR A 56 -13.53 -0.03 29.89
N GLY A 57 -13.21 1.15 30.41
CA GLY A 57 -13.24 1.47 31.83
C GLY A 57 -13.82 2.88 31.95
N GLU A 58 -15.13 2.95 32.21
CA GLU A 58 -15.83 4.19 32.52
C GLU A 58 -15.27 4.79 33.82
N GLN A 59 -14.21 5.59 33.71
CA GLN A 59 -13.91 6.58 34.72
C GLN A 59 -14.72 7.82 34.38
N ARG A 60 -15.76 8.11 35.17
CA ARG A 60 -16.48 9.39 35.17
C ARG A 60 -15.45 10.51 35.28
N ARG A 61 -15.04 11.08 34.14
CA ARG A 61 -14.13 12.23 34.12
C ARG A 61 -14.91 13.43 34.66
N THR A 62 -14.42 14.03 35.73
CA THR A 62 -14.89 15.34 36.17
C THR A 62 -14.59 16.33 35.04
N TYR A 63 -15.63 16.87 34.41
CA TYR A 63 -15.47 17.80 33.30
C TYR A 63 -14.69 19.05 33.75
N SER A 64 -13.62 19.36 33.02
CA SER A 64 -12.84 20.59 33.19
C SER A 64 -12.72 21.30 31.84
N PRO A 65 -13.19 22.56 31.71
CA PRO A 65 -13.10 23.31 30.46
C PRO A 65 -11.67 23.40 29.90
N ASN A 66 -10.67 23.59 30.76
CA ASN A 66 -9.27 23.65 30.34
C ASN A 66 -8.78 22.32 29.77
N GLN A 67 -9.23 21.19 30.33
CA GLN A 67 -8.90 19.87 29.82
C GLN A 67 -9.60 19.59 28.49
N ALA A 68 -10.87 20.00 28.35
CA ALA A 68 -11.59 19.86 27.09
C ALA A 68 -10.91 20.63 25.93
N ILE A 69 -10.47 21.87 26.18
CA ILE A 69 -9.73 22.68 25.20
C ILE A 69 -8.37 22.04 24.88
N ALA A 70 -7.67 21.50 25.88
CA ALA A 70 -6.39 20.82 25.66
C ALA A 70 -6.56 19.54 24.81
N ASP A 71 -7.60 18.74 25.10
CA ASP A 71 -7.94 17.53 24.34
C ASP A 71 -8.33 17.86 22.90
N GLU A 72 -9.10 18.93 22.68
CA GLU A 72 -9.46 19.41 21.34
C GLU A 72 -8.23 19.84 20.53
N ARG A 73 -7.33 20.63 21.15
CA ARG A 73 -6.06 21.02 20.52
C ARG A 73 -5.18 19.82 20.18
N ALA A 74 -5.11 18.83 21.07
CA ALA A 74 -4.35 17.61 20.84
C ALA A 74 -4.93 16.77 19.68
N LYS A 75 -6.27 16.66 19.59
CA LYS A 75 -6.94 16.01 18.46
C LYS A 75 -6.67 16.73 17.14
N ALA A 76 -6.83 18.05 17.12
CA ALA A 76 -6.57 18.86 15.93
C ALA A 76 -5.11 18.72 15.44
N ALA A 77 -4.14 18.75 16.37
CA ALA A 77 -2.74 18.54 16.04
C ALA A 77 -2.48 17.14 15.45
N ARG A 78 -3.13 16.11 16.00
CA ARG A 78 -3.03 14.73 15.51
C ARG A 78 -3.63 14.58 14.12
N GLU A 79 -4.79 15.16 13.86
CA GLU A 79 -5.44 15.14 12.55
C GLU A 79 -4.58 15.87 11.50
N ALA A 80 -3.98 17.00 11.86
CA ALA A 80 -3.05 17.72 11.00
C ALA A 80 -1.81 16.88 10.65
N GLU A 81 -1.25 16.17 11.62
CA GLU A 81 -0.11 15.26 11.39
C GLU A 81 -0.48 14.09 10.46
N ILE A 82 -1.64 13.46 10.67
CA ILE A 82 -2.12 12.37 9.82
C ILE A 82 -2.34 12.88 8.39
N SER A 83 -2.96 14.06 8.24
CA SER A 83 -3.20 14.67 6.94
C SER A 83 -1.90 14.94 6.19
N ARG A 84 -0.92 15.56 6.87
CA ARG A 84 0.41 15.81 6.31
C ARG A 84 1.08 14.51 5.86
N THR A 85 1.08 13.49 6.70
CA THR A 85 1.75 12.23 6.35
C THR A 85 1.05 11.51 5.19
N ARG A 86 -0.28 11.60 5.08
CA ARG A 86 -1.02 11.09 3.92
C ARG A 86 -0.62 11.80 2.63
N ALA A 87 -0.45 13.12 2.69
CA ALA A 87 0.02 13.90 1.54
C ALA A 87 1.43 13.44 1.11
N GLU A 88 2.37 13.33 2.06
CA GLU A 88 3.74 12.86 1.80
C GLU A 88 3.78 11.46 1.16
N LEU A 89 2.94 10.53 1.63
CA LEU A 89 2.82 9.19 1.01
C LEU A 89 2.20 9.24 -0.39
N GLY A 90 1.28 10.17 -0.63
CA GLY A 90 0.73 10.45 -1.96
C GLY A 90 1.83 10.89 -2.93
N GLU A 91 2.60 11.90 -2.56
CA GLU A 91 3.73 12.40 -3.35
C GLU A 91 4.81 11.34 -3.59
N ALA A 92 5.07 10.49 -2.59
CA ALA A 92 5.98 9.36 -2.75
C ALA A 92 5.46 8.33 -3.76
N ASN A 93 4.15 8.06 -3.77
CA ASN A 93 3.54 7.18 -4.77
C ASN A 93 3.62 7.75 -6.18
N ASP A 94 3.34 9.05 -6.36
CA ASP A 94 3.40 9.69 -7.67
C ASP A 94 4.82 9.65 -8.24
N ARG A 95 5.83 10.00 -7.43
CA ARG A 95 7.24 9.86 -7.84
C ARG A 95 7.63 8.42 -8.16
N ALA A 96 7.15 7.45 -7.37
CA ALA A 96 7.41 6.03 -7.62
C ALA A 96 6.76 5.56 -8.93
N ARG A 97 5.58 6.06 -9.26
CA ARG A 97 4.85 5.77 -10.50
C ARG A 97 5.59 6.32 -11.71
N GLU A 98 6.00 7.59 -11.66
CA GLU A 98 6.80 8.22 -12.71
C GLU A 98 8.10 7.44 -12.94
N ALA A 99 8.85 7.16 -11.87
CA ALA A 99 10.10 6.40 -11.98
C ALA A 99 9.91 4.95 -12.48
N ALA A 100 8.71 4.37 -12.37
CA ALA A 100 8.43 3.04 -12.87
C ALA A 100 8.28 3.00 -14.41
N MET A 101 7.97 4.13 -15.05
CA MET A 101 7.86 4.22 -16.51
C MET A 101 9.21 4.03 -17.22
N ASP A 102 10.30 4.49 -16.58
CA ASP A 102 11.67 4.39 -17.12
C ASP A 102 12.38 3.07 -16.78
N ARG A 103 11.75 2.23 -15.95
CA ARG A 103 12.33 0.97 -15.48
C ARG A 103 11.78 -0.23 -16.23
N ARG A 104 12.50 -1.35 -16.14
CA ARG A 104 11.97 -2.65 -16.59
C ARG A 104 10.61 -2.90 -15.90
N PRO A 105 9.57 -3.34 -16.64
CA PRO A 105 8.28 -3.66 -16.05
C PRO A 105 8.39 -4.72 -14.94
N PRO A 106 7.50 -4.69 -13.93
CA PRO A 106 7.42 -5.73 -12.92
C PRO A 106 7.28 -7.12 -13.53
N THR A 107 7.88 -8.14 -12.90
CA THR A 107 7.86 -9.53 -13.37
C THR A 107 6.44 -10.03 -13.68
N ILE A 108 5.45 -9.64 -12.88
CA ILE A 108 4.03 -9.99 -13.10
C ILE A 108 3.47 -9.40 -14.42
N VAL A 109 3.89 -8.20 -14.80
CA VAL A 109 3.50 -7.54 -16.06
C VAL A 109 4.16 -8.23 -17.24
N ILE A 110 5.45 -8.58 -17.11
CA ILE A 110 6.18 -9.34 -18.13
C ILE A 110 5.52 -10.70 -18.36
N ALA A 111 5.22 -11.42 -17.28
CA ALA A 111 4.55 -12.72 -17.34
C ALA A 111 3.15 -12.65 -17.97
N TYR A 112 2.35 -11.61 -17.64
CA TYR A 112 1.07 -11.36 -18.30
C TYR A 112 1.27 -11.16 -19.80
N ARG A 113 2.24 -10.33 -20.20
CA ARG A 113 2.55 -10.08 -21.61
C ARG A 113 2.95 -11.36 -22.34
N SER A 114 3.76 -12.21 -21.73
CA SER A 114 4.12 -13.53 -22.27
C SER A 114 2.90 -14.44 -22.43
N ALA A 115 1.92 -14.36 -21.52
CA ALA A 115 0.71 -15.20 -21.56
C ALA A 115 -0.40 -14.66 -22.49
N PHE A 116 -0.54 -13.34 -22.66
CA PHE A 116 -1.64 -12.71 -23.42
C PHE A 116 -1.18 -11.98 -24.71
N GLY A 117 0.12 -11.82 -24.94
CA GLY A 117 0.68 -11.12 -26.11
C GLY A 117 0.55 -9.60 -26.08
N ARG A 118 0.05 -9.02 -24.98
CA ARG A 118 -0.16 -7.57 -24.79
C ARG A 118 0.09 -7.17 -23.35
N ASN A 119 0.26 -5.87 -23.08
CA ASN A 119 0.33 -5.37 -21.72
C ASN A 119 -1.06 -5.46 -21.03
N PRO A 120 -1.10 -5.70 -19.71
CA PRO A 120 -2.34 -5.65 -18.95
C PRO A 120 -2.86 -4.20 -18.92
N ARG A 121 -4.17 -4.05 -18.73
CA ARG A 121 -4.74 -2.72 -18.44
C ARG A 121 -4.11 -2.17 -17.16
N GLY A 122 -3.84 -0.87 -17.11
CA GLY A 122 -3.14 -0.22 -16.00
C GLY A 122 -1.62 -0.31 -16.06
N TRP A 123 -1.04 -0.91 -17.11
CA TRP A 123 0.38 -0.79 -17.43
C TRP A 123 0.60 -0.24 -18.87
N PRO A 124 1.40 0.82 -19.09
CA PRO A 124 2.09 1.62 -18.06
C PRO A 124 1.08 2.32 -17.13
N PRO A 125 1.48 2.68 -15.91
CA PRO A 125 0.57 3.23 -14.90
C PRO A 125 0.21 4.69 -15.26
N THR A 126 -0.81 4.89 -16.09
CA THR A 126 -1.13 6.19 -16.71
C THR A 126 -2.22 7.02 -16.04
N SER A 127 -2.92 6.54 -15.00
CA SER A 127 -3.82 7.38 -14.20
C SER A 127 -4.15 6.74 -12.86
#